data_AF-A0AAC9LD72-F1
#
_entry.id   AF-A0AAC9LD72-F1
#
_cell.length_a   1.000
_cell.length_b   1.000
_cell.length_c   1.000
_cell.angle_alpha   90.00
_cell.angle_beta   90.00
_cell.angle_gamma   90.00
#
_symmetry.space_group_name_H-M   'P 1'
#
loop_
_entity.id
_entity.type
_entity.pdbx_description
1 polymer ?
#
loop_
_entity_poly.entity_id
_entity_poly.type
_entity_poly.pdbx_seq_one_letter_code
_entity_poly.pdbx_strand_id
1 'polypeptide(L)'
;MTIMTEQQRTIALIVYPGMTPLDLVGPLQVLSGLAALDSRFRVALVAENTDPMPTDSLLRVCADHVFDQVPDPYAVIVPGGMAPTMRAMTDEKLQEYLRDTAPGAHLMGSVCTGSLVLGAAGLLTGREATSHWAFLPLLAGFGATPVRRRWVEDGPVLTAAGVAAGIDMALHLVATLAGAEAARRVQLVIEYDPEPPLGPLDWETADTAAFAPSLPEYALREGLREHPELRARLAAHLSTPV
;
A
#
# COMPACT_ATOMS: atom_id res chain seq x y z
N MET A 1 -42.15 -3.32 -0.15
CA MET A 1 -41.06 -2.48 -0.67
C MET A 1 -39.81 -2.94 0.07
N THR A 2 -39.12 -3.94 -0.48
CA THR A 2 -37.89 -4.46 0.12
C THR A 2 -36.85 -3.36 -0.03
N ILE A 3 -36.47 -2.74 1.08
CA ILE A 3 -35.30 -1.87 1.12
C ILE A 3 -34.14 -2.84 0.87
N MET A 4 -33.69 -2.95 -0.39
CA MET A 4 -32.37 -3.50 -0.67
C MET A 4 -31.41 -2.55 0.03
N THR A 5 -30.91 -2.95 1.20
CA THR A 5 -29.73 -2.33 1.79
C THR A 5 -28.65 -2.43 0.73
N GLU A 6 -28.28 -1.30 0.13
CA GLU A 6 -27.16 -1.23 -0.80
C GLU A 6 -25.95 -1.82 -0.08
N GLN A 7 -25.35 -2.86 -0.65
CA GLN A 7 -24.27 -3.59 0.02
C GLN A 7 -23.09 -2.63 0.20
N GLN A 8 -22.71 -2.40 1.46
CA GLN A 8 -21.69 -1.40 1.80
C GLN A 8 -20.34 -1.79 1.17
N ARG A 9 -19.73 -0.85 0.45
CA ARG A 9 -18.45 -1.02 -0.24
C ARG A 9 -17.31 -0.99 0.78
N THR A 10 -16.72 -2.16 1.03
CA THR A 10 -15.64 -2.32 2.01
C THR A 10 -14.29 -1.95 1.41
N ILE A 11 -13.57 -1.03 2.04
CA ILE A 11 -12.17 -0.75 1.74
C ILE A 11 -11.33 -1.45 2.81
N ALA A 12 -10.69 -2.55 2.42
CA ALA A 12 -9.86 -3.37 3.28
C ALA A 12 -8.42 -2.83 3.29
N LEU A 13 -7.90 -2.45 4.45
CA LEU A 13 -6.49 -2.12 4.62
C LEU A 13 -5.80 -3.31 5.27
N ILE A 14 -4.78 -3.83 4.61
CA ILE A 14 -4.08 -5.02 5.07
C ILE A 14 -3.20 -4.68 6.27
N VAL A 15 -3.24 -5.53 7.29
CA VAL A 15 -2.34 -5.49 8.44
C VAL A 15 -1.49 -6.75 8.46
N TYR A 16 -0.17 -6.59 8.60
CA TYR A 16 0.76 -7.70 8.78
C TYR A 16 1.94 -7.30 9.69
N PRO A 17 2.63 -8.26 10.33
CA PRO A 17 3.69 -7.95 11.29
C PRO A 17 4.87 -7.19 10.66
N GLY A 18 5.27 -6.08 11.29
CA GLY A 18 6.43 -5.29 10.93
C GLY A 18 6.21 -4.31 9.77
N MET A 19 4.98 -4.10 9.32
CA MET A 19 4.66 -3.01 8.39
C MET A 19 5.01 -1.63 8.97
N THR A 20 5.21 -0.65 8.10
CA THR A 20 5.33 0.76 8.49
C THR A 20 3.96 1.32 8.86
N PRO A 21 3.75 1.83 10.10
CA PRO A 21 2.43 2.22 10.56
C PRO A 21 1.86 3.41 9.77
N LEU A 22 2.69 4.35 9.31
CA LEU A 22 2.21 5.51 8.57
C LEU A 22 1.69 5.15 7.17
N ASP A 23 2.20 4.08 6.56
CA ASP A 23 1.68 3.55 5.29
C ASP A 23 0.24 3.04 5.43
N LEU A 24 -0.13 2.58 6.63
CA LEU A 24 -1.49 2.17 6.97
C LEU A 24 -2.34 3.36 7.45
N VAL A 25 -1.84 4.09 8.45
CA VAL A 25 -2.59 5.11 9.19
C VAL A 25 -2.90 6.32 8.32
N GLY A 26 -2.01 6.69 7.40
CA GLY A 26 -2.24 7.79 6.47
C GLY A 26 -3.51 7.58 5.62
N PRO A 27 -3.58 6.50 4.81
CA PRO A 27 -4.79 6.14 4.09
C PRO A 27 -5.98 5.90 5.01
N LEU A 28 -5.79 5.21 6.14
CA LEU A 28 -6.87 4.95 7.10
C LEU A 28 -7.56 6.23 7.54
N GLN A 29 -6.81 7.26 7.95
CA GLN A 29 -7.35 8.53 8.44
C GLN A 29 -8.21 9.23 7.37
N VAL A 30 -7.77 9.22 6.12
CA VAL A 30 -8.49 9.83 4.99
C VAL A 30 -9.75 9.01 4.65
N LEU A 31 -9.64 7.69 4.57
CA LEU A 31 -10.74 6.81 4.17
C LEU A 31 -11.81 6.67 5.28
N SER A 32 -11.42 6.77 6.55
CA SER A 32 -12.37 6.92 7.66
C SER A 32 -13.18 8.20 7.52
N GLY A 33 -12.57 9.29 7.05
CA GLY A 33 -13.26 10.52 6.70
C GLY A 33 -14.30 10.31 5.59
N LEU A 34 -13.96 9.56 4.53
CA LEU A 34 -14.93 9.18 3.49
C LEU A 34 -16.09 8.37 4.08
N ALA A 35 -15.82 7.33 4.85
CA ALA A 35 -16.86 6.49 5.45
C ALA A 35 -17.78 7.26 6.41
N ALA A 36 -17.27 8.30 7.07
CA ALA A 36 -18.07 9.21 7.90
C ALA A 36 -18.98 10.14 7.08
N LEU A 37 -18.56 10.54 5.88
CA LEU A 37 -19.31 11.43 4.98
C LEU A 37 -20.30 10.67 4.08
N ASP A 38 -20.00 9.41 3.75
CA ASP A 38 -20.77 8.60 2.81
C ASP A 38 -20.92 7.17 3.33
N SER A 39 -22.12 6.86 3.81
CA SER A 39 -22.45 5.56 4.42
C SER A 39 -22.39 4.38 3.44
N ARG A 40 -22.25 4.62 2.13
CA ARG A 40 -22.03 3.56 1.14
C ARG A 40 -20.66 2.90 1.30
N PHE A 41 -19.71 3.56 1.94
CA PHE A 41 -18.37 3.02 2.19
C PHE A 41 -18.19 2.60 3.66
N ARG A 42 -17.36 1.59 3.89
CA ARG A 42 -16.77 1.28 5.20
C ARG A 42 -15.30 0.97 5.04
N VAL A 43 -14.54 1.17 6.11
CA VAL A 43 -13.12 0.81 6.19
C VAL A 43 -12.96 -0.34 7.18
N ALA A 44 -12.15 -1.33 6.83
CA ALA A 44 -11.81 -2.45 7.72
C ALA A 44 -10.30 -2.69 7.69
N LEU A 45 -9.71 -2.96 8.85
CA LEU A 45 -8.35 -3.48 8.99
C LEU A 45 -8.42 -5.00 8.93
N VAL A 46 -7.79 -5.58 7.93
CA VAL A 46 -7.92 -7.01 7.62
C VAL A 46 -6.56 -7.69 7.69
N ALA A 47 -6.49 -8.82 8.39
CA ALA A 47 -5.25 -9.60 8.54
C ALA A 47 -5.53 -11.10 8.61
N GLU A 48 -4.49 -11.90 8.83
CA GLU A 48 -4.63 -13.34 9.10
C GLU A 48 -5.35 -13.62 10.44
N ASN A 49 -5.08 -12.80 11.46
CA ASN A 49 -5.66 -12.89 12.79
C ASN A 49 -5.82 -11.49 13.40
N THR A 50 -6.52 -11.38 14.54
CA THR A 50 -6.80 -10.12 15.21
C THR A 50 -5.88 -9.84 16.41
N ASP A 51 -4.81 -10.61 16.57
CA ASP A 51 -3.84 -10.40 17.65
C ASP A 51 -3.04 -9.10 17.43
N PRO A 52 -2.61 -8.40 18.50
CA PRO A 52 -1.80 -7.19 18.37
C PRO A 52 -0.45 -7.44 17.70
N MET A 53 -0.28 -6.96 16.46
CA MET A 53 0.93 -7.14 15.66
C MET A 53 1.93 -6.01 15.91
N PRO A 54 3.24 -6.30 16.04
CA PRO A 54 4.27 -5.26 16.07
C PRO A 54 4.35 -4.55 14.71
N THR A 55 4.69 -3.26 14.72
CA THR A 55 5.10 -2.51 13.52
C THR A 55 6.62 -2.32 13.50
N ASP A 56 7.16 -1.62 12.52
CA ASP A 56 8.57 -1.18 12.54
C ASP A 56 8.82 0.01 13.50
N SER A 57 7.80 0.39 14.28
CA SER A 57 7.84 1.42 15.32
C SER A 57 7.43 0.85 16.68
N LEU A 58 7.31 1.72 17.69
CA LEU A 58 6.82 1.34 19.02
C LEU A 58 5.31 1.00 19.05
N LEU A 59 4.56 1.32 17.99
CA LEU A 59 3.12 1.06 17.91
C LEU A 59 2.84 -0.41 17.59
N ARG A 60 1.79 -0.95 18.22
CA ARG A 60 1.15 -2.21 17.81
C ARG A 60 -0.20 -1.91 17.18
N VAL A 61 -0.58 -2.69 16.18
CA VAL A 61 -1.85 -2.56 15.46
C VAL A 61 -2.63 -3.87 15.58
N CYS A 62 -3.94 -3.77 15.81
CA CYS A 62 -4.86 -4.90 15.75
C CYS A 62 -5.73 -4.75 14.51
N ALA A 63 -5.88 -5.82 13.74
CA ALA A 63 -6.95 -5.91 12.75
C ALA A 63 -8.30 -6.10 13.45
N ASP A 64 -9.38 -5.54 12.89
CA ASP A 64 -10.73 -5.80 13.38
C ASP A 64 -11.37 -7.01 12.69
N HIS A 65 -10.86 -7.42 11.53
CA HIS A 65 -11.35 -8.58 10.76
C HIS A 65 -10.21 -9.51 10.31
N VAL A 66 -10.54 -10.80 10.19
CA VAL A 66 -9.68 -11.76 9.47
C VAL A 66 -10.06 -11.82 7.99
N PHE A 67 -9.16 -12.32 7.13
CA PHE A 67 -9.38 -12.45 5.68
C PHE A 67 -10.74 -13.05 5.31
N ASP A 68 -11.13 -14.18 5.92
CA ASP A 68 -12.39 -14.88 5.65
C ASP A 68 -13.65 -14.07 5.99
N GLN A 69 -13.53 -13.04 6.84
CA GLN A 69 -14.64 -12.15 7.19
C GLN A 69 -14.84 -11.02 6.17
N VAL A 70 -13.86 -10.80 5.29
CA VAL A 70 -13.91 -9.81 4.21
C VAL A 70 -13.46 -10.44 2.88
N PRO A 71 -14.19 -11.45 2.36
CA PRO A 71 -13.77 -12.20 1.16
C PRO A 71 -13.91 -11.39 -0.14
N ASP A 72 -14.81 -10.41 -0.18
CA ASP A 72 -15.12 -9.62 -1.38
C ASP A 72 -15.02 -8.11 -1.09
N PRO A 73 -13.83 -7.58 -0.77
CA PRO A 73 -13.66 -6.15 -0.55
C PRO A 73 -13.87 -5.38 -1.86
N TYR A 74 -14.46 -4.19 -1.75
CA TYR A 74 -14.57 -3.27 -2.88
C TYR A 74 -13.21 -2.70 -3.28
N ALA A 75 -12.32 -2.46 -2.31
CA ALA A 75 -10.93 -2.08 -2.56
C ALA A 75 -10.01 -2.68 -1.50
N VAL A 76 -8.77 -2.97 -1.87
CA VAL A 76 -7.72 -3.43 -0.96
C VAL A 76 -6.57 -2.42 -0.97
N ILE A 77 -5.96 -2.12 0.17
CA ILE A 77 -4.76 -1.28 0.27
C ILE A 77 -3.71 -1.99 1.12
N VAL A 78 -2.54 -2.25 0.52
CA VAL A 78 -1.43 -2.93 1.19
C VAL A 78 -0.36 -1.92 1.63
N PRO A 79 -0.05 -1.80 2.94
CA PRO A 79 1.03 -0.94 3.40
C PRO A 79 2.40 -1.56 3.09
N GLY A 80 3.46 -0.75 3.17
CA GLY A 80 4.84 -1.17 3.01
C GLY A 80 5.59 -1.32 4.32
N GLY A 81 6.91 -1.17 4.22
CA GLY A 81 7.90 -1.50 5.24
C GLY A 81 9.23 -1.96 4.64
N MET A 82 10.09 -2.49 5.50
CA MET A 82 11.44 -2.93 5.12
C MET A 82 11.48 -4.45 4.93
N ALA A 83 12.39 -5.15 5.60
CA ALA A 83 12.48 -6.62 5.58
C ALA A 83 11.16 -7.35 5.90
N PRO A 84 10.29 -6.87 6.82
CA PRO A 84 8.99 -7.50 7.06
C PRO A 84 8.07 -7.54 5.83
N THR A 85 8.08 -6.49 5.00
CA THR A 85 7.31 -6.48 3.75
C THR A 85 7.83 -7.52 2.76
N MET A 86 9.14 -7.75 2.71
CA MET A 86 9.67 -8.83 1.87
C MET A 86 9.24 -10.22 2.35
N ARG A 87 9.05 -10.42 3.67
CA ARG A 87 8.42 -11.66 4.19
C ARG A 87 6.94 -11.75 3.82
N ALA A 88 6.21 -10.63 3.87
CA ALA A 88 4.80 -10.57 3.48
C ALA A 88 4.57 -10.91 1.98
N MET A 89 5.58 -10.68 1.13
CA MET A 89 5.54 -11.10 -0.28
C MET A 89 5.52 -12.62 -0.46
N THR A 90 5.96 -13.38 0.55
CA THR A 90 6.02 -14.85 0.52
C THR A 90 5.08 -15.49 1.55
N ASP A 91 4.23 -14.69 2.21
CA ASP A 91 3.19 -15.18 3.10
C ASP A 91 2.04 -15.76 2.28
N GLU A 92 1.91 -17.09 2.29
CA GLU A 92 0.95 -17.80 1.44
C GLU A 92 -0.49 -17.34 1.66
N LYS A 93 -0.91 -17.06 2.90
CA LYS A 93 -2.28 -16.66 3.23
C LYS A 93 -2.60 -15.27 2.72
N LEU A 94 -1.68 -14.33 2.89
CA LEU A 94 -1.83 -12.99 2.33
C LEU A 94 -1.83 -13.04 0.80
N GLN A 95 -0.94 -13.82 0.18
CA GLN A 95 -0.88 -13.95 -1.28
C GLN A 95 -2.12 -14.64 -1.86
N GLU A 96 -2.70 -15.61 -1.16
CA GLU A 96 -3.99 -16.23 -1.52
C GLU A 96 -5.12 -15.20 -1.43
N TYR A 97 -5.25 -14.51 -0.29
CA TYR A 97 -6.26 -13.47 -0.11
C TYR A 97 -6.21 -12.38 -1.20
N LEU A 98 -5.02 -11.89 -1.54
CA LEU A 98 -4.87 -10.88 -2.59
C LEU A 98 -5.26 -11.40 -3.98
N ARG A 99 -4.96 -12.66 -4.30
CA ARG A 99 -5.34 -13.27 -5.59
C ARG A 99 -6.83 -13.54 -5.68
N ASP A 100 -7.46 -13.96 -4.59
CA ASP A 100 -8.88 -14.30 -4.55
C ASP A 100 -9.77 -13.05 -4.58
N THR A 101 -9.33 -11.96 -3.95
CA THR A 101 -10.07 -10.68 -3.92
C THR A 101 -9.96 -9.87 -5.21
N ALA A 102 -8.82 -9.96 -5.91
CA ALA A 102 -8.52 -9.10 -7.06
C ALA A 102 -9.55 -9.13 -8.21
N PRO A 103 -10.16 -10.27 -8.60
CA PRO A 103 -11.16 -10.30 -9.68
C PRO A 103 -12.45 -9.53 -9.35
N GLY A 104 -12.80 -9.44 -8.07
CA GLY A 104 -14.03 -8.77 -7.60
C GLY A 104 -13.80 -7.33 -7.10
N ALA A 105 -12.56 -7.00 -6.74
CA ALA A 105 -12.21 -5.67 -6.25
C ALA A 105 -12.28 -4.62 -7.37
N HIS A 106 -12.82 -3.45 -7.03
CA HIS A 106 -12.74 -2.26 -7.88
C HIS A 106 -11.31 -1.72 -7.94
N LEU A 107 -10.54 -1.90 -6.87
CA LEU A 107 -9.19 -1.35 -6.75
C LEU A 107 -8.27 -2.25 -5.92
N MET A 108 -7.05 -2.47 -6.42
CA MET A 108 -5.92 -3.04 -5.70
C MET A 108 -4.86 -1.97 -5.50
N GLY A 109 -4.77 -1.44 -4.28
CA GLY A 109 -3.93 -0.33 -3.91
C GLY A 109 -2.76 -0.71 -3.01
N SER A 110 -1.74 0.14 -2.98
CA SER A 110 -0.64 0.00 -2.01
C SER A 110 0.07 1.31 -1.73
N VAL A 111 0.80 1.34 -0.62
CA VAL A 111 1.69 2.45 -0.26
C VAL A 111 3.11 1.90 -0.10
N CYS A 112 4.10 2.70 -0.50
CA CYS A 112 5.51 2.38 -0.29
C CYS A 112 5.86 1.02 -0.94
N THR A 113 6.57 0.16 -0.22
CA THR A 113 6.94 -1.20 -0.66
C THR A 113 5.78 -2.19 -0.66
N GLY A 114 4.57 -1.81 -0.24
CA GLY A 114 3.37 -2.66 -0.35
C GLY A 114 3.05 -3.04 -1.81
N SER A 115 3.49 -2.22 -2.76
CA SER A 115 3.44 -2.52 -4.20
C SER A 115 4.21 -3.80 -4.56
N LEU A 116 5.28 -4.15 -3.84
CA LEU A 116 6.00 -5.41 -4.06
C LEU A 116 5.19 -6.63 -3.61
N VAL A 117 4.33 -6.47 -2.60
CA VAL A 117 3.38 -7.51 -2.16
C VAL A 117 2.32 -7.74 -3.25
N LEU A 118 1.79 -6.67 -3.85
CA LEU A 118 0.91 -6.78 -5.02
C LEU A 118 1.62 -7.42 -6.23
N GLY A 119 2.89 -7.06 -6.45
CA GLY A 119 3.72 -7.65 -7.50
C GLY A 119 3.92 -9.15 -7.30
N ALA A 120 4.17 -9.60 -6.07
CA ALA A 120 4.29 -11.02 -5.73
C ALA A 120 2.99 -11.80 -5.98
N ALA A 121 1.82 -11.16 -5.81
CA ALA A 121 0.52 -11.72 -6.15
C ALA A 121 0.23 -11.75 -7.67
N GLY A 122 1.15 -11.25 -8.50
CA GLY A 122 1.02 -11.18 -9.96
C GLY A 122 0.17 -10.01 -10.48
N LEU A 123 -0.30 -9.13 -9.58
CA LEU A 123 -1.29 -8.10 -9.88
C LEU A 123 -0.74 -6.90 -10.67
N LEU A 124 0.58 -6.76 -10.73
CA LEU A 124 1.26 -5.64 -11.39
C LEU A 124 1.84 -6.00 -12.78
N THR A 125 1.65 -7.24 -13.25
CA THR A 125 2.19 -7.69 -14.53
C THR A 125 1.68 -6.82 -15.68
N GLY A 126 2.60 -6.17 -16.41
CA GLY A 126 2.29 -5.31 -17.56
C GLY A 126 1.70 -3.95 -17.20
N ARG A 127 1.78 -3.52 -15.94
CA ARG A 127 1.22 -2.25 -15.45
C ARG A 127 2.30 -1.25 -15.07
N GLU A 128 2.01 0.04 -15.16
CA GLU A 128 2.77 1.09 -14.50
C GLU A 128 2.50 1.06 -12.98
N ALA A 129 3.56 1.16 -12.18
CA ALA A 129 3.45 1.23 -10.72
C ALA A 129 4.58 2.04 -10.09
N THR A 130 4.31 2.66 -8.94
CA THR A 130 5.31 3.32 -8.09
C THR A 130 5.51 2.55 -6.79
N SER A 131 6.57 2.89 -6.05
CA SER A 131 6.94 2.29 -4.76
C SER A 131 7.77 3.28 -3.95
N HIS A 132 8.31 2.85 -2.82
CA HIS A 132 9.36 3.60 -2.15
C HIS A 132 10.55 3.80 -3.10
N TRP A 133 11.13 5.00 -3.11
CA TRP A 133 12.18 5.40 -4.05
C TRP A 133 13.37 4.41 -4.10
N ALA A 134 13.78 3.87 -2.95
CA ALA A 134 14.90 2.92 -2.85
C ALA A 134 14.57 1.51 -3.37
N PHE A 135 13.28 1.17 -3.46
CA PHE A 135 12.79 -0.16 -3.84
C PHE A 135 12.11 -0.17 -5.20
N LEU A 136 11.90 1.01 -5.80
CA LEU A 136 11.21 1.20 -7.06
C LEU A 136 11.73 0.28 -8.20
N PRO A 137 13.06 0.07 -8.39
CA PRO A 137 13.56 -0.83 -9.42
C PRO A 137 13.08 -2.28 -9.27
N LEU A 138 12.75 -2.74 -8.06
CA LEU A 138 12.33 -4.12 -7.81
C LEU A 138 10.98 -4.47 -8.45
N LEU A 139 10.15 -3.48 -8.77
CA LEU A 139 8.88 -3.69 -9.47
C LEU A 139 9.06 -4.38 -10.83
N ALA A 140 10.19 -4.14 -11.51
CA ALA A 140 10.51 -4.79 -12.78
C ALA A 140 10.63 -6.32 -12.64
N GLY A 141 11.04 -6.82 -11.47
CA GLY A 141 11.09 -8.26 -11.15
C GLY A 141 9.73 -8.95 -11.05
N PHE A 142 8.65 -8.16 -11.07
CA PHE A 142 7.25 -8.61 -11.10
C PHE A 142 6.55 -8.27 -12.43
N GLY A 143 7.31 -7.87 -13.45
CA GLY A 143 6.78 -7.53 -14.77
C GLY A 143 6.03 -6.19 -14.81
N ALA A 144 6.14 -5.37 -13.78
CA ALA A 144 5.62 -4.00 -13.76
C ALA A 144 6.62 -3.03 -14.40
N THR A 145 6.12 -1.94 -14.97
CA THR A 145 6.92 -0.78 -15.39
C THR A 145 7.06 0.18 -14.22
N PRO A 146 8.25 0.34 -13.64
CA PRO A 146 8.43 1.24 -12.50
C PRO A 146 8.33 2.70 -12.94
N VAL A 147 7.52 3.50 -12.24
CA VAL A 147 7.29 4.92 -12.56
C VAL A 147 7.50 5.78 -11.32
N ARG A 148 8.42 6.74 -11.41
CA ARG A 148 8.73 7.66 -10.31
C ARG A 148 7.68 8.79 -10.21
N ARG A 149 6.57 8.50 -9.54
CA ARG A 149 5.53 9.48 -9.19
C ARG A 149 5.07 9.30 -7.75
N ARG A 150 4.46 10.35 -7.19
CA ARG A 150 3.88 10.34 -5.84
C ARG A 150 2.81 9.25 -5.69
N TRP A 151 1.97 9.08 -6.70
CA TRP A 151 1.10 7.93 -6.92
C TRP A 151 0.95 7.64 -8.42
N VAL A 152 0.54 6.42 -8.76
CA VAL A 152 0.30 5.93 -10.12
C VAL A 152 -1.00 5.13 -10.12
N GLU A 153 -1.91 5.48 -11.03
CA GLU A 153 -3.14 4.76 -11.30
C GLU A 153 -3.06 4.12 -12.69
N ASP A 154 -3.18 2.80 -12.77
CA ASP A 154 -3.18 2.03 -14.03
C ASP A 154 -4.28 0.94 -13.97
N GLY A 155 -5.44 1.28 -14.52
CA GLY A 155 -6.64 0.43 -14.49
C GLY A 155 -7.11 0.21 -13.05
N PRO A 156 -7.28 -1.04 -12.58
CA PRO A 156 -7.72 -1.33 -11.22
C PRO A 156 -6.59 -1.20 -10.17
N VAL A 157 -5.40 -0.72 -10.54
CA VAL A 157 -4.27 -0.63 -9.62
C VAL A 157 -3.96 0.83 -9.29
N LEU A 158 -3.79 1.12 -7.99
CA LEU A 158 -3.37 2.44 -7.49
C LEU A 158 -2.23 2.31 -6.49
N THR A 159 -1.02 2.62 -6.91
CA THR A 159 0.18 2.52 -6.06
C THR A 159 0.67 3.90 -5.64
N ALA A 160 1.13 4.04 -4.40
CA ALA A 160 1.71 5.26 -3.88
C ALA A 160 3.19 5.06 -3.51
N ALA A 161 3.96 6.14 -3.61
CA ALA A 161 5.35 6.15 -3.15
C ALA A 161 5.43 6.00 -1.62
N GLY A 162 6.64 6.07 -1.05
CA GLY A 162 6.81 6.07 0.41
C GLY A 162 6.87 7.49 1.00
N VAL A 163 6.62 7.69 2.29
CA VAL A 163 5.75 6.91 3.21
C VAL A 163 4.40 7.65 3.26
N ALA A 164 4.47 8.95 3.58
CA ALA A 164 3.31 9.86 3.63
C ALA A 164 2.55 10.02 2.29
N ALA A 165 3.01 9.43 1.18
CA ALA A 165 2.28 9.45 -0.09
C ALA A 165 0.92 8.75 -0.01
N GLY A 166 0.73 7.84 0.97
CA GLY A 166 -0.56 7.21 1.22
C GLY A 166 -1.68 8.20 1.55
N ILE A 167 -1.37 9.36 2.15
CA ILE A 167 -2.37 10.39 2.44
C ILE A 167 -2.84 11.04 1.14
N ASP A 168 -1.91 11.47 0.29
CA ASP A 168 -2.19 12.08 -1.02
C ASP A 168 -2.97 11.13 -1.93
N MET A 169 -2.51 9.87 -2.03
CA MET A 169 -3.17 8.82 -2.80
C MET A 169 -4.58 8.55 -2.29
N ALA A 170 -4.80 8.57 -0.97
CA ALA A 170 -6.13 8.35 -0.42
C ALA A 170 -7.06 9.53 -0.70
N LEU A 171 -6.58 10.78 -0.68
CA LEU A 171 -7.38 11.94 -1.06
C LEU A 171 -7.77 11.88 -2.55
N HIS A 172 -6.83 11.48 -3.41
CA HIS A 172 -7.11 11.18 -4.82
C HIS A 172 -8.19 10.10 -4.95
N LEU A 173 -8.07 9.00 -4.21
CA LEU A 173 -9.06 7.92 -4.21
C LEU A 173 -10.44 8.40 -3.73
N VAL A 174 -10.52 9.20 -2.68
CA VAL A 174 -11.79 9.81 -2.23
C VAL A 174 -12.41 10.66 -3.33
N ALA A 175 -11.61 11.44 -4.07
CA ALA A 175 -12.10 12.23 -5.19
C ALA A 175 -12.66 11.35 -6.32
N THR A 176 -12.01 10.23 -6.63
CA THR A 176 -12.48 9.25 -7.63
C THR A 176 -13.76 8.55 -7.18
N LEU A 177 -13.88 8.18 -5.91
CA LEU A 177 -15.00 7.39 -5.39
C LEU A 177 -16.25 8.21 -5.06
N ALA A 178 -16.07 9.42 -4.53
CA ALA A 178 -17.14 10.26 -3.96
C ALA A 178 -17.13 11.72 -4.47
N GLY A 179 -16.24 12.05 -5.40
CA GLY A 179 -16.14 13.37 -6.01
C GLY A 179 -15.23 14.34 -5.25
N ALA A 180 -14.80 15.39 -5.95
CA ALA A 180 -13.84 16.38 -5.44
C ALA A 180 -14.35 17.16 -4.20
N GLU A 181 -15.66 17.31 -4.01
CA GLU A 181 -16.20 17.96 -2.83
C GLU A 181 -16.01 17.13 -1.56
N ALA A 182 -16.24 15.81 -1.63
CA ALA A 182 -15.98 14.91 -0.51
C ALA A 182 -14.50 14.91 -0.14
N ALA A 183 -13.60 14.85 -1.14
CA ALA A 183 -12.16 14.92 -0.92
C ALA A 183 -11.75 16.24 -0.24
N ARG A 184 -12.26 17.39 -0.69
CA ARG A 184 -12.02 18.70 -0.06
C ARG A 184 -12.50 18.76 1.39
N ARG A 185 -13.66 18.16 1.69
CA ARG A 185 -14.17 18.09 3.07
C ARG A 185 -13.29 17.23 3.96
N VAL A 186 -12.88 16.05 3.49
CA VAL A 186 -11.93 15.21 4.23
C VAL A 186 -10.63 15.96 4.48
N GLN A 187 -10.05 16.54 3.43
CA GLN A 187 -8.82 17.33 3.51
C GLN A 187 -8.93 18.45 4.55
N LEU A 188 -10.04 19.20 4.55
CA LEU A 188 -10.30 20.27 5.51
C LEU A 188 -10.41 19.75 6.95
N VAL A 189 -11.17 18.66 7.17
CA VAL A 189 -11.41 18.11 8.51
C VAL A 189 -10.13 17.62 9.18
N ILE A 190 -9.20 17.07 8.40
CA ILE A 190 -7.90 16.63 8.91
C ILE A 190 -6.81 17.72 8.83
N GLU A 191 -7.18 18.93 8.38
CA GLU A 191 -6.28 20.06 8.15
C GLU A 191 -5.02 19.65 7.34
N TYR A 192 -5.22 18.87 6.26
CA TYR A 192 -4.10 18.42 5.45
C TYR A 192 -3.60 19.54 4.53
N ASP A 193 -2.73 20.37 5.12
CA ASP A 193 -1.97 21.45 4.50
C ASP A 193 -0.50 21.33 4.97
N PRO A 194 0.28 20.39 4.39
CA PRO A 194 1.60 20.07 4.92
C PRO A 194 2.61 21.20 4.66
N GLU A 195 3.22 21.70 5.73
CA GLU A 195 4.35 22.64 5.69
C GLU A 195 5.62 22.01 6.30
N PRO A 196 6.32 21.11 5.59
CA PRO A 196 7.56 20.55 6.12
C PRO A 196 8.57 21.67 6.41
N PRO A 197 9.29 21.65 7.56
CA PRO A 197 10.16 22.75 7.99
C PRO A 197 11.38 22.98 7.08
N LEU A 198 11.72 22.00 6.24
CA LEU A 198 12.79 22.09 5.24
C LEU A 198 12.25 22.23 3.81
N GLY A 199 10.93 22.43 3.65
CA GLY A 199 10.25 22.38 2.36
C GLY A 199 10.09 20.95 1.81
N PRO A 200 9.53 20.82 0.60
CA PRO A 200 9.44 19.53 -0.07
C PRO A 200 10.84 18.96 -0.34
N LEU A 201 10.93 17.63 -0.42
CA LEU A 201 12.19 16.97 -0.77
C LEU A 201 12.61 17.34 -2.20
N ASP A 202 13.81 17.91 -2.32
CA ASP A 202 14.45 18.13 -3.61
C ASP A 202 15.13 16.84 -4.09
N TRP A 203 14.51 16.20 -5.08
CA TRP A 203 14.99 14.94 -5.61
C TRP A 203 16.24 15.06 -6.49
N GLU A 204 16.59 16.26 -6.96
CA GLU A 204 17.82 16.47 -7.72
C GLU A 204 19.06 16.50 -6.82
N THR A 205 18.88 16.93 -5.57
CA THR A 205 19.97 17.11 -4.59
C THR A 205 19.95 16.10 -3.45
N ALA A 206 18.88 15.31 -3.29
CA ALA A 206 18.79 14.27 -2.29
C ALA A 206 19.92 13.23 -2.42
N ASP A 207 20.67 13.00 -1.33
CA ASP A 207 21.72 11.98 -1.25
C ASP A 207 21.14 10.57 -1.19
N THR A 208 20.54 10.15 -2.30
CA THR A 208 20.01 8.81 -2.46
C THR A 208 21.15 7.79 -2.54
N ALA A 209 22.34 8.18 -3.01
CA ALA A 209 23.49 7.30 -3.15
C ALA A 209 23.98 6.74 -1.80
N ALA A 210 23.86 7.49 -0.70
CA ALA A 210 24.21 7.02 0.64
C ALA A 210 23.34 5.84 1.13
N PHE A 211 22.13 5.67 0.58
CA PHE A 211 21.12 4.76 1.12
C PHE A 211 20.56 3.76 0.10
N ALA A 212 20.51 4.11 -1.19
CA ALA A 212 19.88 3.32 -2.25
C ALA A 212 20.47 1.90 -2.38
N PRO A 213 21.79 1.67 -2.25
CA PRO A 213 22.32 0.31 -2.32
C PRO A 213 21.99 -0.49 -1.05
N SER A 214 22.16 0.12 0.12
CA SER A 214 22.16 -0.61 1.39
C SER A 214 20.77 -0.98 1.90
N LEU A 215 19.77 -0.11 1.72
CA LEU A 215 18.40 -0.32 2.20
C LEU A 215 17.72 -1.54 1.55
N PRO A 216 17.59 -1.62 0.22
CA PRO A 216 16.94 -2.77 -0.42
C PRO A 216 17.78 -4.04 -0.30
N GLU A 217 19.12 -3.98 -0.36
CA GLU A 217 19.96 -5.14 -0.13
C GLU A 217 19.74 -5.74 1.27
N TYR A 218 19.72 -4.89 2.30
CA TYR A 218 19.41 -5.31 3.66
C TYR A 218 18.02 -5.95 3.74
N ALA A 219 17.00 -5.27 3.21
CA ALA A 219 15.62 -5.75 3.27
C ALA A 219 15.44 -7.09 2.55
N LEU A 220 16.03 -7.26 1.36
CA LEU A 220 16.02 -8.51 0.61
C LEU A 220 16.77 -9.62 1.34
N ARG A 221 17.94 -9.32 1.93
CA ARG A 221 18.74 -10.32 2.67
C ARG A 221 18.02 -10.82 3.92
N GLU A 222 17.47 -9.91 4.71
CA GLU A 222 16.81 -10.26 5.97
C GLU A 222 15.39 -10.80 5.77
N GLY A 223 14.65 -10.25 4.81
CA GLY A 223 13.25 -10.58 4.59
C GLY A 223 13.04 -11.80 3.69
N LEU A 224 13.96 -12.11 2.78
CA LEU A 224 13.89 -13.30 1.90
C LEU A 224 14.97 -14.32 2.24
N ARG A 225 15.32 -14.46 3.52
CA ARG A 225 16.35 -15.40 3.98
C ARG A 225 16.05 -16.84 3.55
N GLU A 226 14.78 -17.21 3.58
CA GLU A 226 14.29 -18.55 3.23
C GLU A 226 13.92 -18.70 1.74
N HIS A 227 14.01 -17.61 0.96
CA HIS A 227 13.65 -17.58 -0.46
C HIS A 227 14.81 -17.06 -1.33
N PRO A 228 15.94 -17.79 -1.41
CA PRO A 228 17.16 -17.31 -2.06
C PRO A 228 17.02 -17.05 -3.56
N GLU A 229 16.16 -17.81 -4.26
CA GLU A 229 15.90 -17.63 -5.69
C GLU A 229 15.14 -16.33 -5.97
N LEU A 230 14.07 -16.08 -5.21
CA LEU A 230 13.32 -14.82 -5.30
C LEU A 230 14.22 -13.63 -4.95
N ARG A 231 15.03 -13.77 -3.90
CA ARG A 231 16.02 -12.75 -3.51
C ARG A 231 16.99 -12.43 -4.65
N ALA A 232 17.56 -13.46 -5.29
CA ALA A 232 18.51 -13.29 -6.39
C ALA A 232 17.85 -12.62 -7.61
N ARG A 233 16.62 -13.03 -7.95
CA ARG A 233 15.83 -12.41 -9.02
C ARG A 233 15.60 -10.92 -8.79
N LEU A 234 15.17 -10.55 -7.59
CA LEU A 234 14.91 -9.15 -7.26
C LEU A 234 16.19 -8.31 -7.18
N ALA A 235 17.25 -8.85 -6.58
CA ALA A 235 18.54 -8.16 -6.48
C ALA A 235 19.12 -7.80 -7.86
N ALA A 236 18.85 -8.60 -8.90
CA ALA A 236 19.28 -8.31 -10.27
C ALA A 236 18.73 -7.00 -10.83
N HIS A 237 17.62 -6.48 -10.27
CA HIS A 237 17.00 -5.25 -10.72
C HIS A 237 17.50 -3.99 -10.01
N LEU A 238 18.23 -4.10 -8.89
CA LEU A 238 18.68 -2.93 -8.11
C LEU A 238 19.60 -1.98 -8.88
N SER A 239 20.31 -2.48 -9.87
CA SER A 239 21.17 -1.67 -10.74
C SER A 239 20.44 -1.08 -11.95
N THR A 240 19.12 -1.32 -12.09
CA THR A 240 18.33 -0.82 -13.22
C THR A 240 17.97 0.65 -12.99
N PRO A 241 18.35 1.58 -13.88
CA PRO A 241 17.89 2.95 -13.80
C PRO A 241 16.37 3.00 -13.96
N VAL A 242 15.71 3.82 -13.12
CA VAL A 242 14.26 4.07 -13.16
C VAL A 242 14.00 5.57 -13.20
#